data_AF-A0A933G488-F1
#
_entry.id   AF-A0A933G488-F1
#
_cell.length_a   1.000
_cell.length_b   1.000
_cell.length_c   1.000
_cell.angle_alpha   90.00
_cell.angle_beta   90.00
_cell.angle_gamma   90.00
#
_symmetry.space_group_name_H-M   'P 1'
#
loop_
_entity.id
_entity.type
_entity.pdbx_description
1 polymer ?
#
loop_
_entity_poly.entity_id
_entity_poly.type
_entity_poly.pdbx_seq_one_letter_code
_entity_poly.pdbx_strand_id
1 'polypeptide(L)'
;MTTQATHRQPLTASRQPQAPSLKPWLTAAAAVLLGPTAAAWAATGLAEVPSPGGFIGIGRVVLVLVAVTPWLLFCQWLDKDVARLRKMNREMWNSIVLGGGVVGLILWILLPWKTAGMFAAGFGLWLVVTVGVGGSYVFVRNSMVDAPSRVFTPRHIKAWFAGLGKKGKKDGVPSLAIERVKITGPDKKRVAVPSDPNQTAAYEAAQNLLFDALWRRATDVEMLVAGENVRMAYRIDGVVMPRSDLLPREVAGPAVDFLKGIAGLSVEERRKPQKGTISGVIPGGPSGETKIEVLTSGTTQHERLALKIVGDENRLRMADLGVTKQQREAIDGFVKAPGGLVLVSGPRGSGVTTTLYAALRCHDAFMQNLLTLEQVPLMELENITQNLYDSTKHEGSYARQLQTVLRREPDVVMVSDCMDRETAHLAVTAARGGKKIYMGVQAKDSFDALKRVLSLASDTDSVAEALLGVTSQRLLRKLCVACRIAYKPDPQVLKKANLPLDKIEHFFRMPRPEEYVDEKGNPRVCANCQNSGYYGRTGIFEVLVMNDSVREQIRAGQPVNAIRASARKSGMLYLQEIGVQKVIEGATSMAEMLRAIRDEEAKPGQ
;
A
#
# COMPACT_ATOMS: atom_id res chain seq x y z
N MET A 1 10.04 -54.90 50.42
CA MET A 1 10.11 -55.14 51.88
C MET A 1 11.16 -54.20 52.46
N THR A 2 10.96 -53.76 53.71
CA THR A 2 11.98 -53.26 54.67
C THR A 2 13.03 -52.23 54.21
N THR A 3 13.32 -51.09 54.86
CA THR A 3 12.78 -50.23 55.94
C THR A 3 13.96 -49.32 56.35
N GLN A 4 13.68 -48.05 56.67
CA GLN A 4 14.46 -47.17 57.59
C GLN A 4 15.96 -46.92 57.28
N ALA A 5 16.44 -45.71 57.00
CA ALA A 5 16.39 -44.44 57.77
C ALA A 5 17.31 -44.40 58.99
N THR A 6 18.38 -43.59 58.94
CA THR A 6 18.53 -42.41 59.84
C THR A 6 19.69 -41.48 59.44
N HIS A 7 19.41 -40.19 59.60
CA HIS A 7 20.29 -39.02 59.43
C HIS A 7 21.65 -39.09 60.18
N ARG A 8 22.70 -38.52 59.57
CA ARG A 8 23.37 -37.31 60.10
C ARG A 8 24.14 -36.55 58.99
N GLN A 9 24.10 -35.22 59.09
CA GLN A 9 24.70 -34.19 58.23
C GLN A 9 25.71 -33.39 59.10
N PRO A 10 26.47 -32.39 58.61
CA PRO A 10 26.76 -31.94 57.22
C PRO A 10 28.31 -31.90 56.99
N LEU A 11 29.02 -31.03 56.23
CA LEU A 11 28.73 -29.90 55.33
C LEU A 11 29.74 -29.86 54.15
N THR A 12 29.34 -29.18 53.09
CA THR A 12 30.03 -28.66 51.88
C THR A 12 31.56 -28.40 51.83
N ALA A 13 32.17 -28.78 50.71
CA ALA A 13 32.81 -27.84 49.76
C ALA A 13 32.97 -28.47 48.36
N SER A 14 32.42 -27.85 47.31
CA SER A 14 32.32 -28.43 45.96
C SER A 14 33.53 -28.12 45.05
N ARG A 15 34.22 -29.16 44.58
CA ARG A 15 35.00 -29.14 43.33
C ARG A 15 34.18 -29.77 42.21
N GLN A 16 34.24 -29.24 40.99
CA GLN A 16 34.34 -30.10 39.79
C GLN A 16 35.20 -29.45 38.69
N PRO A 17 35.88 -30.23 37.81
CA PRO A 17 36.85 -29.72 36.85
C PRO A 17 36.61 -30.17 35.37
N GLN A 18 37.39 -29.59 34.43
CA GLN A 18 37.65 -30.10 33.05
C GLN A 18 36.42 -30.08 32.09
N ALA A 19 36.54 -30.16 30.74
CA ALA A 19 37.62 -30.65 29.86
C ALA A 19 37.69 -29.81 28.51
N PRO A 20 38.26 -30.25 27.36
CA PRO A 20 39.43 -29.52 26.81
C PRO A 20 39.47 -29.21 25.29
N SER A 21 40.57 -28.57 24.89
CA SER A 21 41.28 -28.64 23.60
C SER A 21 40.67 -28.08 22.30
N LEU A 22 41.37 -27.09 21.73
CA LEU A 22 41.74 -27.05 20.30
C LEU A 22 43.17 -26.46 20.15
N LYS A 23 43.99 -27.10 19.30
CA LYS A 23 45.34 -26.70 18.85
C LYS A 23 45.26 -26.39 17.33
N PRO A 24 46.34 -25.99 16.61
CA PRO A 24 47.44 -25.08 16.95
C PRO A 24 47.74 -24.08 15.79
N TRP A 25 47.51 -22.77 15.96
CA TRP A 25 47.89 -21.78 14.93
C TRP A 25 48.51 -20.47 15.48
N LEU A 26 48.80 -20.43 16.79
CA LEU A 26 49.37 -19.25 17.46
C LEU A 26 50.87 -19.35 17.75
N THR A 27 51.51 -20.50 17.49
CA THR A 27 52.95 -20.74 17.74
C THR A 27 53.85 -20.31 16.58
N ALA A 28 53.55 -19.16 15.96
CA ALA A 28 54.37 -18.57 14.88
C ALA A 28 54.62 -17.05 15.04
N ALA A 29 53.96 -16.38 16.00
CA ALA A 29 54.09 -14.92 16.21
C ALA A 29 54.91 -14.53 17.46
N ALA A 30 55.33 -15.50 18.29
CA ALA A 30 55.93 -15.25 19.61
C ALA A 30 57.48 -15.32 19.64
N ALA A 31 58.15 -15.49 18.50
CA ALA A 31 59.59 -15.80 18.43
C ALA A 31 60.46 -14.76 17.70
N VAL A 32 59.97 -13.52 17.51
CA VAL A 32 60.69 -12.45 16.78
C VAL A 32 60.90 -11.18 17.62
N LEU A 33 60.46 -11.15 18.88
CA LEU A 33 60.51 -9.95 19.76
C LEU A 33 61.28 -10.15 21.08
N LEU A 34 62.14 -11.18 21.18
CA LEU A 34 63.02 -11.40 22.34
C LEU A 34 64.46 -11.69 21.89
N GLY A 35 65.22 -10.60 21.69
CA GLY A 35 66.64 -10.53 21.38
C GLY A 35 67.17 -9.14 21.79
N PRO A 36 68.46 -8.99 22.13
CA PRO A 36 68.79 -8.41 23.43
C PRO A 36 68.96 -6.88 23.43
N THR A 37 68.05 -6.17 24.12
CA THR A 37 68.23 -4.75 24.51
C THR A 37 67.97 -4.47 26.00
N ALA A 38 67.74 -5.52 26.80
CA ALA A 38 67.50 -5.43 28.25
C ALA A 38 68.70 -4.89 29.06
N ALA A 39 69.89 -4.80 28.47
CA ALA A 39 71.09 -4.22 29.08
C ALA A 39 71.29 -2.71 28.78
N ALA A 40 70.51 -2.12 27.86
CA ALA A 40 70.69 -0.72 27.43
C ALA A 40 69.77 0.29 28.14
N TRP A 41 68.75 -0.17 28.86
CA TRP A 41 67.74 0.68 29.53
C TRP A 41 67.89 0.78 31.05
N ALA A 42 68.89 0.11 31.64
CA ALA A 42 69.14 0.11 33.09
C ALA A 42 70.11 1.22 33.55
N ALA A 43 70.67 2.01 32.63
CA ALA A 43 71.70 3.00 32.92
C ALA A 43 71.46 4.33 32.19
N THR A 44 70.40 5.07 32.56
CA THR A 44 70.32 6.55 32.49
C THR A 44 69.03 7.07 33.14
N GLY A 45 69.15 7.95 34.13
CA GLY A 45 68.14 8.98 34.38
C GLY A 45 66.87 8.64 35.18
N LEU A 46 66.95 7.84 36.25
CA LEU A 46 66.03 8.04 37.38
C LEU A 46 66.64 9.07 38.33
N ALA A 47 65.82 10.06 38.73
CA ALA A 47 66.15 11.20 39.59
C ALA A 47 67.03 12.34 38.99
N GLU A 48 66.45 13.10 38.05
CA GLU A 48 66.64 14.56 38.04
C GLU A 48 65.32 15.25 38.38
N VAL A 49 65.34 16.09 39.42
CA VAL A 49 64.23 16.99 39.76
C VAL A 49 64.22 18.11 38.70
N PRO A 50 63.11 18.31 37.94
CA PRO A 50 63.07 19.33 36.91
C PRO A 50 63.14 20.74 37.52
N SER A 51 63.86 21.64 36.86
CA SER A 51 63.82 23.07 37.15
C SER A 51 62.38 23.62 37.00
N PRO A 52 61.95 24.59 37.83
CA PRO A 52 60.60 25.13 37.75
C PRO A 52 60.46 26.08 36.55
N GLY A 53 60.02 25.57 35.40
CA GLY A 53 59.67 26.39 34.24
C GLY A 53 59.66 25.61 32.92
N GLY A 54 58.48 25.40 32.33
CA GLY A 54 58.35 24.79 30.99
C GLY A 54 57.46 23.55 30.87
N PHE A 55 56.67 23.19 31.88
CA PHE A 55 55.83 21.98 31.86
C PHE A 55 54.76 21.95 30.75
N ILE A 56 54.28 23.11 30.30
CA ILE A 56 53.22 23.24 29.30
C ILE A 56 53.68 24.14 28.16
N GLY A 57 54.19 23.52 27.08
CA GLY A 57 54.45 24.24 25.83
C GLY A 57 53.13 24.57 25.12
N ILE A 58 52.90 25.84 24.78
CA ILE A 58 51.64 26.34 24.17
C ILE A 58 51.23 25.51 22.94
N GLY A 59 52.19 25.12 22.09
CA GLY A 59 51.92 24.27 20.92
C GLY A 59 51.33 22.89 21.26
N ARG A 60 51.65 22.29 22.41
CA ARG A 60 51.05 21.01 22.85
C ARG A 60 49.61 21.22 23.30
N VAL A 61 49.28 22.35 23.94
CA VAL A 61 47.89 22.70 24.30
C VAL A 61 47.06 22.89 23.03
N VAL A 62 47.59 23.58 22.02
CA VAL A 62 46.93 23.72 20.71
C VAL A 62 46.68 22.35 20.07
N LEU A 63 47.65 21.43 20.10
CA LEU A 63 47.47 20.07 19.60
C LEU A 63 46.38 19.28 20.36
N VAL A 64 46.28 19.44 21.68
CA VAL A 64 45.18 18.85 22.47
C VAL A 64 43.83 19.43 22.04
N LEU A 65 43.71 20.76 21.90
CA LEU A 65 42.47 21.40 21.45
C LEU A 65 42.04 20.95 20.04
N VAL A 66 43.00 20.83 19.11
CA VAL A 66 42.76 20.33 17.75
C VAL A 66 42.31 18.85 17.78
N ALA A 67 42.92 18.01 18.62
CA ALA A 67 42.54 16.61 18.77
C ALA A 67 41.14 16.44 19.39
N VAL A 68 40.78 17.27 20.37
CA VAL A 68 39.53 17.22 21.13
C VAL A 68 38.33 17.73 20.32
N THR A 69 38.55 18.68 19.40
CA THR A 69 37.47 19.32 18.61
C THR A 69 36.60 18.30 17.83
N PRO A 70 37.15 17.34 17.07
CA PRO A 70 36.36 16.28 16.43
C PRO A 70 35.51 15.43 17.40
N TRP A 71 36.02 15.14 18.60
CA TRP A 71 35.27 14.37 19.60
C TRP A 71 34.10 15.17 20.20
N LEU A 72 34.27 16.47 20.42
CA LEU A 72 33.16 17.36 20.83
C LEU A 72 32.06 17.43 19.75
N LEU A 73 32.44 17.53 18.47
CA LEU A 73 31.50 17.47 17.35
C LEU A 73 30.77 16.12 17.27
N PHE A 74 31.47 15.01 17.55
CA PHE A 74 30.85 13.69 17.65
C PHE A 74 29.85 13.60 18.80
N CYS A 75 30.15 14.17 19.98
CA CYS A 75 29.23 14.23 21.11
C CYS A 75 27.96 15.04 20.78
N GLN A 76 28.10 16.19 20.09
CA GLN A 76 26.95 16.98 19.62
C GLN A 76 26.10 16.23 18.58
N TRP A 77 26.71 15.44 17.71
CA TRP A 77 26.00 14.59 16.75
C TRP A 77 25.26 13.45 17.47
N LEU A 78 25.91 12.80 18.45
CA LEU A 78 25.34 11.70 19.23
C LEU A 78 24.09 12.14 19.99
N ASP A 79 24.13 13.28 20.69
CA ASP A 79 22.98 13.80 21.43
C ASP A 79 21.74 13.97 20.51
N LYS A 80 21.97 14.49 19.29
CA LYS A 80 20.94 14.66 18.25
C LYS A 80 20.50 13.33 17.60
N ASP A 81 21.35 12.30 17.55
CA ASP A 81 21.01 10.97 17.04
C ASP A 81 20.16 10.19 18.05
N VAL A 82 20.56 10.17 19.33
CA VAL A 82 19.81 9.49 20.41
C VAL A 82 18.43 10.13 20.63
N ALA A 83 18.34 11.47 20.60
CA ALA A 83 17.07 12.18 20.70
C ALA A 83 16.06 11.78 19.58
N ARG A 84 16.56 11.43 18.38
CA ARG A 84 15.72 10.95 17.26
C ARG A 84 15.29 9.49 17.41
N LEU A 85 16.10 8.65 18.05
CA LEU A 85 15.87 7.20 18.07
C LEU A 85 14.82 6.72 19.10
N ARG A 86 14.48 7.53 20.12
CA ARG A 86 13.45 7.31 21.18
C ARG A 86 13.50 6.01 22.01
N LYS A 87 14.15 4.94 21.55
CA LYS A 87 14.29 3.63 22.21
C LYS A 87 15.56 3.52 23.06
N MET A 88 16.47 4.49 22.97
CA MET A 88 17.75 4.52 23.69
C MET A 88 17.72 5.58 24.78
N ASN A 89 18.24 5.28 25.97
CA ASN A 89 18.34 6.25 27.05
C ASN A 89 19.41 7.32 26.70
N ARG A 90 18.96 8.57 26.54
CA ARG A 90 19.79 9.74 26.20
C ARG A 90 20.82 10.06 27.27
N GLU A 91 20.43 10.05 28.53
CA GLU A 91 21.31 10.37 29.66
C GLU A 91 22.43 9.34 29.75
N MET A 92 22.10 8.05 29.71
CA MET A 92 23.07 6.96 29.77
C MET A 92 24.14 7.06 28.67
N TRP A 93 23.73 7.22 27.40
CA TRP A 93 24.69 7.26 26.29
C TRP A 93 25.50 8.55 26.25
N ASN A 94 24.90 9.72 26.54
CA ASN A 94 25.65 10.96 26.68
C ASN A 94 26.68 10.87 27.81
N SER A 95 26.30 10.37 28.98
CA SER A 95 27.21 10.19 30.13
C SER A 95 28.37 9.23 29.81
N ILE A 96 28.09 8.12 29.11
CA ILE A 96 29.11 7.14 28.72
C ILE A 96 30.11 7.76 27.71
N VAL A 97 29.64 8.39 26.63
CA VAL A 97 30.54 8.89 25.57
C VAL A 97 31.28 10.17 25.98
N LEU A 98 30.59 11.09 26.66
CA LEU A 98 31.22 12.32 27.16
C LEU A 98 32.15 12.00 28.35
N GLY A 99 31.68 11.20 29.31
CA GLY A 99 32.46 10.82 30.48
C GLY A 99 33.73 10.04 30.12
N GLY A 100 33.63 9.06 29.20
CA GLY A 100 34.79 8.30 28.73
C GLY A 100 35.87 9.19 28.10
N GLY A 101 35.46 10.16 27.26
CA GLY A 101 36.40 11.09 26.63
C GLY A 101 37.01 12.12 27.61
N VAL A 102 36.27 12.55 28.62
CA VAL A 102 36.80 13.39 29.72
C VAL A 102 37.80 12.61 30.57
N VAL A 103 37.51 11.37 30.96
CA VAL A 103 38.43 10.52 31.73
C VAL A 103 39.72 10.27 30.95
N GLY A 104 39.63 9.93 29.66
CA GLY A 104 40.82 9.78 28.81
C GLY A 104 41.63 11.07 28.69
N LEU A 105 40.98 12.23 28.67
CA LEU A 105 41.64 13.53 28.53
C LEU A 105 42.36 13.93 29.82
N ILE A 106 41.77 13.63 30.99
CA ILE A 106 42.43 13.75 32.29
C ILE A 106 43.67 12.86 32.33
N LEU A 107 43.58 11.60 31.90
CA LEU A 107 44.72 10.69 31.83
C LEU A 107 45.82 11.19 30.88
N TRP A 108 45.46 11.82 29.75
CA TRP A 108 46.44 12.41 28.82
C TRP A 108 47.15 13.63 29.41
N ILE A 109 46.45 14.49 30.16
CA ILE A 109 47.03 15.66 30.82
C ILE A 109 47.91 15.27 32.02
N LEU A 110 47.56 14.20 32.75
CA LEU A 110 48.33 13.73 33.91
C LEU A 110 49.65 13.01 33.55
N LEU A 111 49.81 12.54 32.31
CA LEU A 111 51.07 11.98 31.84
C LEU A 111 52.11 13.10 31.63
N PRO A 112 53.37 12.95 32.09
CA PRO A 112 54.35 14.03 31.99
C PRO A 112 54.78 14.27 30.53
N TRP A 113 54.40 15.43 29.99
CA TRP A 113 54.67 15.82 28.59
C TRP A 113 56.14 16.14 28.26
N LYS A 114 57.11 15.76 29.12
CA LYS A 114 58.53 16.10 28.94
C LYS A 114 59.08 15.56 27.60
N THR A 115 58.80 14.30 27.29
CA THR A 115 59.23 13.66 26.03
C THR A 115 58.09 13.59 25.02
N ALA A 116 58.41 13.69 23.73
CA ALA A 116 57.42 13.55 22.66
C ALA A 116 56.70 12.19 22.68
N GLY A 117 57.43 11.12 23.06
CA GLY A 117 56.88 9.77 23.20
C GLY A 117 55.79 9.65 24.27
N MET A 118 55.95 10.28 25.44
CA MET A 118 54.93 10.22 26.49
C MET A 118 53.68 11.04 26.16
N PHE A 119 53.85 12.19 25.48
CA PHE A 119 52.71 12.96 24.95
C PHE A 119 51.91 12.16 23.90
N ALA A 120 52.62 11.47 22.99
CA ALA A 120 52.00 10.61 21.98
C ALA A 120 51.33 9.36 22.58
N ALA A 121 51.91 8.77 23.64
CA ALA A 121 51.31 7.65 24.36
C ALA A 121 49.98 8.05 25.04
N GLY A 122 49.92 9.23 25.65
CA GLY A 122 48.69 9.77 26.22
C GLY A 122 47.61 10.06 25.17
N PHE A 123 48.00 10.59 24.00
CA PHE A 123 47.09 10.76 22.87
C PHE A 123 46.54 9.41 22.38
N GLY A 124 47.40 8.39 22.25
CA GLY A 124 46.99 7.04 21.88
C GLY A 124 45.99 6.44 22.87
N LEU A 125 46.23 6.59 24.18
CA LEU A 125 45.31 6.15 25.23
C LEU A 125 43.96 6.86 25.15
N TRP A 126 43.94 8.19 25.01
CA TRP A 126 42.71 8.98 24.83
C TRP A 126 41.93 8.56 23.59
N LEU A 127 42.63 8.32 22.47
CA LEU A 127 42.04 7.89 21.21
C LEU A 127 41.42 6.48 21.33
N VAL A 128 42.10 5.54 21.99
CA VAL A 128 41.55 4.19 22.24
C VAL A 128 40.27 4.25 23.08
N VAL A 129 40.24 5.07 24.15
CA VAL A 129 39.06 5.20 25.00
C VAL A 129 37.90 5.87 24.24
N THR A 130 38.14 6.99 23.57
CA THR A 130 37.09 7.72 22.82
C THR A 130 36.54 6.93 21.63
N VAL A 131 37.41 6.29 20.84
CA VAL A 131 37.00 5.47 19.69
C VAL A 131 36.34 4.16 20.15
N GLY A 132 36.81 3.52 21.22
CA GLY A 132 36.19 2.32 21.78
C GLY A 132 34.77 2.59 22.26
N VAL A 133 34.59 3.66 23.04
CA VAL A 133 33.28 4.05 23.56
C VAL A 133 32.34 4.53 22.45
N GLY A 134 32.80 5.40 21.53
CA GLY A 134 32.02 5.84 20.37
C GLY A 134 31.66 4.69 19.40
N GLY A 135 32.57 3.72 19.23
CA GLY A 135 32.35 2.51 18.46
C GLY A 135 31.28 1.59 19.07
N SER A 136 31.27 1.46 20.40
CA SER A 136 30.22 0.71 21.12
C SER A 136 28.82 1.30 20.89
N TYR A 137 28.70 2.64 20.91
CA TYR A 137 27.46 3.35 20.57
C TYR A 137 27.02 3.03 19.14
N VAL A 138 27.93 3.20 18.16
CA VAL A 138 27.66 2.93 16.74
C VAL A 138 27.21 1.49 16.51
N PHE A 139 27.85 0.52 17.17
CA PHE A 139 27.50 -0.90 17.05
C PHE A 139 26.07 -1.18 17.55
N VAL A 140 25.75 -0.75 18.78
CA VAL A 140 24.41 -0.93 19.36
C VAL A 140 23.37 -0.22 18.49
N ARG A 141 23.61 1.05 18.12
CA ARG A 141 22.71 1.85 17.30
C ARG A 141 22.47 1.26 15.90
N ASN A 142 23.48 0.65 15.27
CA ASN A 142 23.33 -0.02 13.98
C ASN A 142 22.61 -1.39 14.04
N SER A 143 22.53 -2.01 15.22
CA SER A 143 21.72 -3.23 15.43
C SER A 143 20.22 -2.93 15.51
N MET A 144 19.85 -1.71 15.92
CA MET A 144 18.46 -1.27 16.14
C MET A 144 17.81 -0.59 14.93
N VAL A 145 18.55 -0.43 13.83
CA VAL A 145 18.21 0.43 12.69
C VAL A 145 18.37 -0.35 11.39
N ASP A 146 17.42 -0.16 10.46
CA ASP A 146 17.38 -0.83 9.17
C ASP A 146 18.65 -0.62 8.34
N ALA A 147 18.96 -1.59 7.48
CA ALA A 147 20.19 -1.64 6.68
C ALA A 147 20.60 -0.31 5.99
N PRO A 148 19.72 0.47 5.33
CA PRO A 148 20.12 1.73 4.68
C PRO A 148 20.42 2.86 5.66
N SER A 149 19.87 2.83 6.88
CA SER A 149 20.00 3.90 7.87
C SER A 149 21.16 3.69 8.85
N ARG A 150 22.01 2.66 8.63
CA ARG A 150 23.21 2.36 9.43
C ARG A 150 24.32 3.39 9.17
N VAL A 151 24.97 3.88 10.23
CA VAL A 151 26.03 4.90 10.17
C VAL A 151 27.42 4.30 10.37
N PHE A 152 28.49 5.00 9.96
CA PHE A 152 29.89 4.56 10.14
C PHE A 152 30.20 3.10 9.74
N THR A 153 29.55 2.59 8.68
CA THR A 153 29.84 1.25 8.13
C THR A 153 31.23 1.22 7.48
N PRO A 154 31.84 0.04 7.23
CA PRO A 154 33.09 -0.06 6.48
C PRO A 154 33.03 0.61 5.10
N ARG A 155 31.84 0.67 4.48
CA ARG A 155 31.61 1.43 3.24
C ARG A 155 31.71 2.94 3.45
N HIS A 156 31.14 3.48 4.53
CA HIS A 156 31.23 4.90 4.87
C HIS A 156 32.67 5.32 5.20
N ILE A 157 33.39 4.49 5.97
CA ILE A 157 34.80 4.73 6.31
C ILE A 157 35.65 4.75 5.02
N LYS A 158 35.47 3.75 4.13
CA LYS A 158 36.18 3.70 2.84
C LYS A 158 35.83 4.89 1.93
N ALA A 159 34.57 5.34 1.90
CA ALA A 159 34.15 6.51 1.14
C ALA A 159 34.73 7.82 1.69
N TRP A 160 34.80 7.97 3.01
CA TRP A 160 35.38 9.14 3.68
C TRP A 160 36.89 9.27 3.39
N PHE A 161 37.63 8.16 3.50
CA PHE A 161 39.04 8.13 3.10
C PHE A 161 39.26 8.36 1.59
N ALA A 162 38.36 7.87 0.73
CA ALA A 162 38.41 8.18 -0.71
C ALA A 162 38.17 9.68 -1.01
N GLY A 163 37.31 10.34 -0.23
CA GLY A 163 37.02 11.77 -0.35
C GLY A 163 38.19 12.68 0.02
N LEU A 164 39.06 12.25 0.95
CA LEU A 164 40.28 12.98 1.32
C LEU A 164 41.37 12.95 0.23
N GLY A 165 41.32 11.97 -0.69
CA GLY A 165 42.35 11.75 -1.71
C GLY A 165 42.06 12.34 -3.11
N LYS A 166 40.85 12.85 -3.38
CA LYS A 166 40.47 13.35 -4.73
C LYS A 166 39.65 14.64 -4.71
N LYS A 167 40.31 15.77 -4.93
CA LYS A 167 39.67 16.92 -5.57
C LYS A 167 39.27 16.52 -7.00
N GLY A 168 37.97 16.44 -7.28
CA GLY A 168 37.48 16.33 -8.66
C GLY A 168 36.91 14.97 -9.09
N LYS A 169 35.87 14.48 -8.40
CA LYS A 169 34.69 13.91 -9.08
C LYS A 169 33.50 13.87 -8.11
N LYS A 170 32.44 14.63 -8.43
CA LYS A 170 31.14 14.55 -7.73
C LYS A 170 30.33 13.38 -8.32
N ASP A 171 30.80 12.16 -8.09
CA ASP A 171 29.92 11.00 -8.20
C ASP A 171 29.12 10.94 -6.88
N GLY A 172 27.80 10.80 -7.00
CA GLY A 172 26.86 11.27 -5.97
C GLY A 172 27.09 10.73 -4.55
N VAL A 173 27.15 11.65 -3.58
CA VAL A 173 26.81 11.31 -2.19
C VAL A 173 25.36 10.82 -2.21
N PRO A 174 25.04 9.60 -1.74
CA PRO A 174 23.66 9.17 -1.65
C PRO A 174 22.94 10.09 -0.65
N SER A 175 22.02 10.91 -1.16
CA SER A 175 21.16 11.72 -0.31
C SER A 175 20.36 10.82 0.62
N LEU A 176 20.11 11.28 1.85
CA LEU A 176 19.40 10.56 2.92
C LEU A 176 17.90 10.32 2.63
N ALA A 177 17.45 10.57 1.39
CA ALA A 177 16.06 10.53 0.99
C ALA A 177 15.51 9.11 1.06
N ILE A 178 14.36 8.95 1.72
CA ILE A 178 13.73 7.66 1.90
C ILE A 178 12.93 7.30 0.64
N GLU A 179 13.54 6.56 -0.29
CA GLU A 179 12.81 5.94 -1.40
C GLU A 179 11.93 4.80 -0.86
N ARG A 180 10.61 5.01 -0.88
CA ARG A 180 9.59 4.03 -0.43
C ARG A 180 8.88 3.35 -1.59
N VAL A 181 8.81 4.02 -2.73
CA VAL A 181 8.17 3.57 -3.97
C VAL A 181 9.15 3.78 -5.10
N LYS A 182 9.47 2.72 -5.85
CA LYS A 182 10.21 2.84 -7.11
C LYS A 182 9.26 3.45 -8.13
N ILE A 183 9.58 4.65 -8.60
CA ILE A 183 8.77 5.38 -9.58
C ILE A 183 9.42 5.29 -10.96
N THR A 184 8.60 4.99 -11.96
CA THR A 184 8.98 5.03 -13.37
C THR A 184 8.14 6.09 -14.09
N GLY A 185 8.79 6.96 -14.87
CA GLY A 185 8.11 7.98 -15.66
C GLY A 185 7.50 7.45 -16.97
N PRO A 186 6.80 8.30 -17.74
CA PRO A 186 6.22 7.93 -19.05
C PRO A 186 7.22 7.34 -20.04
N ASP A 187 8.50 7.75 -19.95
CA ASP A 187 9.60 7.31 -20.80
C ASP A 187 10.21 5.96 -20.40
N LYS A 188 9.56 5.25 -19.47
CA LYS A 188 10.01 4.00 -18.84
C LYS A 188 11.36 4.12 -18.09
N LYS A 189 11.87 5.34 -17.84
CA LYS A 189 13.06 5.53 -17.01
C LYS A 189 12.67 5.67 -15.54
N ARG A 190 13.53 5.14 -14.68
CA ARG A 190 13.39 5.27 -13.22
C ARG A 190 13.69 6.71 -12.81
N VAL A 191 12.82 7.30 -11.99
CA VAL A 191 13.06 8.61 -11.40
C VAL A 191 14.21 8.52 -10.40
N ALA A 192 15.29 9.25 -10.65
CA ALA A 192 16.43 9.33 -9.74
C ALA A 192 16.11 10.22 -8.53
N VAL A 193 16.76 9.95 -7.39
CA VAL A 193 16.66 10.80 -6.21
C VAL A 193 17.32 12.16 -6.49
N PRO A 194 16.62 13.30 -6.29
CA PRO A 194 17.22 14.61 -6.48
C PRO A 194 18.42 14.86 -5.55
N SER A 195 19.38 15.64 -6.03
CA SER A 195 20.57 16.07 -5.25
C SER A 195 20.42 17.47 -4.62
N ASP A 196 19.41 18.23 -5.03
CA ASP A 196 19.06 19.55 -4.48
C ASP A 196 18.19 19.36 -3.21
N PRO A 197 18.55 19.96 -2.05
CA PRO A 197 17.76 19.88 -0.83
C PRO A 197 16.28 20.25 -0.98
N ASN A 198 15.94 21.27 -1.78
CA ASN A 198 14.55 21.70 -1.97
C ASN A 198 13.74 20.66 -2.76
N GLN A 199 14.36 20.08 -3.79
CA GLN A 199 13.78 18.98 -4.57
C GLN A 199 13.73 17.67 -3.76
N THR A 200 14.64 17.49 -2.80
CA THR A 200 14.64 16.33 -1.90
C THR A 200 13.41 16.34 -0.99
N ALA A 201 13.04 17.49 -0.42
CA ALA A 201 11.83 17.61 0.38
C ALA A 201 10.54 17.33 -0.43
N ALA A 202 10.46 17.85 -1.66
CA ALA A 202 9.36 17.57 -2.58
C ALA A 202 9.28 16.08 -2.99
N TYR A 203 10.44 15.46 -3.24
CA TYR A 203 10.58 14.03 -3.52
C TYR A 203 10.09 13.18 -2.34
N GLU A 204 10.55 13.45 -1.12
CA GLU A 204 10.13 12.73 0.10
C GLU A 204 8.63 12.86 0.35
N ALA A 205 8.05 14.04 0.09
CA ALA A 205 6.61 14.27 0.19
C ALA A 205 5.79 13.43 -0.80
N ALA A 206 6.19 13.43 -2.08
CA ALA A 206 5.56 12.61 -3.11
C ALA A 206 5.74 11.11 -2.84
N GLN A 207 6.91 10.69 -2.36
CA GLN A 207 7.19 9.32 -1.92
C GLN A 207 6.29 8.90 -0.75
N ASN A 208 6.11 9.76 0.27
CA ASN A 208 5.23 9.48 1.40
C ASN A 208 3.75 9.42 0.99
N LEU A 209 3.30 10.32 0.10
CA LEU A 209 1.95 10.32 -0.46
C LEU A 209 1.66 9.05 -1.25
N LEU A 210 2.52 8.71 -2.22
CA LEU A 210 2.38 7.52 -3.06
C LEU A 210 2.48 6.25 -2.23
N PHE A 211 3.37 6.20 -1.22
CA PHE A 211 3.47 5.08 -0.30
C PHE A 211 2.19 4.90 0.53
N ASP A 212 1.69 5.94 1.21
CA ASP A 212 0.46 5.83 2.03
C ASP A 212 -0.75 5.45 1.17
N ALA A 213 -0.87 6.00 -0.05
CA ALA A 213 -1.95 5.69 -0.98
C ALA A 213 -1.91 4.22 -1.47
N LEU A 214 -0.76 3.76 -1.97
CA LEU A 214 -0.58 2.39 -2.46
C LEU A 214 -0.67 1.37 -1.31
N TRP A 215 -0.06 1.65 -0.16
CA TRP A 215 -0.11 0.81 1.03
C TRP A 215 -1.54 0.67 1.59
N ARG A 216 -2.36 1.73 1.49
CA ARG A 216 -3.79 1.70 1.85
C ARG A 216 -4.69 1.07 0.78
N ARG A 217 -4.16 0.72 -0.40
CA ARG A 217 -4.94 0.26 -1.56
C ARG A 217 -6.01 1.28 -1.98
N ALA A 218 -5.66 2.58 -1.97
CA ALA A 218 -6.55 3.61 -2.48
C ALA A 218 -6.76 3.43 -4.00
N THR A 219 -7.98 3.60 -4.49
CA THR A 219 -8.29 3.63 -5.94
C THR A 219 -8.14 5.04 -6.51
N ASP A 220 -8.51 6.04 -5.69
CA ASP A 220 -8.49 7.44 -6.05
C ASP A 220 -7.91 8.23 -4.87
N VAL A 221 -7.00 9.15 -5.15
CA VAL A 221 -6.49 10.14 -4.18
C VAL A 221 -6.84 11.50 -4.72
N GLU A 222 -7.62 12.26 -3.97
CA GLU A 222 -7.90 13.66 -4.27
C GLU A 222 -7.17 14.56 -3.29
N MET A 223 -6.44 15.55 -3.80
CA MET A 223 -5.81 16.60 -3.01
C MET A 223 -6.22 17.97 -3.56
N LEU A 224 -6.82 18.76 -2.69
CA LEU A 224 -7.13 20.17 -2.89
C LEU A 224 -6.25 20.97 -1.93
N VAL A 225 -5.23 21.63 -2.48
CA VAL A 225 -4.57 22.73 -1.78
C VAL A 225 -5.58 23.88 -1.75
N ALA A 226 -5.91 24.45 -0.59
CA ALA A 226 -7.01 25.42 -0.47
C ALA A 226 -6.73 26.44 0.65
N GLY A 227 -6.15 27.58 0.26
CA GLY A 227 -5.69 28.62 1.17
C GLY A 227 -4.60 28.05 2.05
N GLU A 228 -4.75 28.22 3.36
CA GLU A 228 -3.83 27.65 4.36
C GLU A 228 -3.99 26.14 4.57
N ASN A 229 -5.09 25.55 4.11
CA ASN A 229 -5.45 24.15 4.39
C ASN A 229 -5.18 23.23 3.19
N VAL A 230 -4.71 22.01 3.47
CA VAL A 230 -4.66 20.92 2.47
C VAL A 230 -5.81 19.96 2.77
N ARG A 231 -6.80 19.90 1.89
CA ARG A 231 -7.87 18.89 1.95
C ARG A 231 -7.46 17.71 1.10
N MET A 232 -7.20 16.59 1.73
CA MET A 232 -6.86 15.33 1.06
C MET A 232 -7.88 14.27 1.43
N ALA A 233 -8.30 13.47 0.45
CA ALA A 233 -9.24 12.37 0.64
C ALA A 233 -8.87 11.19 -0.24
N TYR A 234 -8.89 9.98 0.34
CA TYR A 234 -8.64 8.73 -0.38
C TYR A 234 -9.93 7.95 -0.55
N ARG A 235 -10.18 7.39 -1.73
CA ARG A 235 -11.19 6.35 -1.92
C ARG A 235 -10.54 5.00 -1.63
N ILE A 236 -10.92 4.36 -0.52
CA ILE A 236 -10.41 3.04 -0.10
C ILE A 236 -11.58 2.07 -0.06
N ASP A 237 -11.47 0.95 -0.79
CA ASP A 237 -12.53 -0.05 -0.95
C ASP A 237 -13.91 0.57 -1.30
N GLY A 238 -13.90 1.68 -2.07
CA GLY A 238 -15.09 2.42 -2.53
C GLY A 238 -15.50 3.64 -1.68
N VAL A 239 -15.10 3.70 -0.40
CA VAL A 239 -15.49 4.75 0.55
C VAL A 239 -14.45 5.86 0.63
N VAL A 240 -14.90 7.12 0.65
CA VAL A 240 -14.03 8.30 0.77
C VAL A 240 -13.66 8.51 2.23
N MET A 241 -12.36 8.62 2.51
CA MET A 241 -11.78 8.82 3.84
C MET A 241 -10.88 10.07 3.84
N PRO A 242 -11.08 11.05 4.73
CA PRO A 242 -10.21 12.23 4.82
C PRO A 242 -8.80 11.84 5.33
N ARG A 243 -7.77 12.48 4.76
CA ARG A 243 -6.33 12.26 5.03
C ARG A 243 -5.53 13.57 5.06
N SER A 244 -6.17 14.66 5.51
CA SER A 244 -5.52 15.98 5.65
C SER A 244 -4.39 16.03 6.69
N ASP A 245 -4.19 14.97 7.47
CA ASP A 245 -3.10 14.79 8.43
C ASP A 245 -1.73 14.52 7.79
N LEU A 246 -1.68 14.13 6.50
CA LEU A 246 -0.45 13.58 5.92
C LEU A 246 0.58 14.62 5.46
N LEU A 247 0.15 15.77 4.93
CA LEU A 247 1.05 16.76 4.30
C LEU A 247 0.70 18.21 4.70
N PRO A 248 1.60 18.94 5.37
CA PRO A 248 1.50 20.39 5.55
C PRO A 248 1.54 21.13 4.20
N ARG A 249 0.92 22.32 4.14
CA ARG A 249 0.84 23.15 2.92
C ARG A 249 2.21 23.43 2.28
N GLU A 250 3.19 23.78 3.09
CA GLU A 250 4.57 24.08 2.68
C GLU A 250 5.19 22.98 1.81
N VAL A 251 4.77 21.74 2.06
CA VAL A 251 5.29 20.52 1.45
C VAL A 251 4.36 19.99 0.35
N ALA A 252 3.05 20.22 0.47
CA ALA A 252 2.04 19.76 -0.48
C ALA A 252 2.17 20.42 -1.87
N GLY A 253 2.42 21.73 -1.95
CA GLY A 253 2.63 22.44 -3.22
C GLY A 253 3.81 21.87 -4.03
N PRO A 254 5.03 21.82 -3.44
CA PRO A 254 6.19 21.19 -4.07
C PRO A 254 5.97 19.71 -4.44
N ALA A 255 5.19 18.96 -3.65
CA ALA A 255 4.84 17.58 -3.98
C ALA A 255 3.99 17.48 -5.27
N VAL A 256 3.01 18.38 -5.46
CA VAL A 256 2.23 18.45 -6.71
C VAL A 256 3.14 18.79 -7.89
N ASP A 257 4.05 19.75 -7.73
CA ASP A 257 4.99 20.17 -8.78
C ASP A 257 5.96 19.04 -9.17
N PHE A 258 6.47 18.31 -8.18
CA PHE A 258 7.26 17.11 -8.41
C PHE A 258 6.48 16.03 -9.16
N LEU A 259 5.24 15.74 -8.74
CA LEU A 259 4.36 14.77 -9.39
C LEU A 259 4.03 15.16 -10.85
N LYS A 260 3.87 16.45 -11.15
CA LYS A 260 3.72 16.97 -12.51
C LYS A 260 4.99 16.70 -13.33
N GLY A 261 6.16 17.05 -12.80
CA GLY A 261 7.45 16.82 -13.46
C GLY A 261 7.70 15.35 -13.82
N ILE A 262 7.48 14.41 -12.89
CA ILE A 262 7.68 12.97 -13.18
C ILE A 262 6.64 12.39 -14.15
N ALA A 263 5.46 13.01 -14.26
CA ALA A 263 4.39 12.58 -15.15
C ALA A 263 4.47 13.20 -16.55
N GLY A 264 5.50 14.03 -16.82
CA GLY A 264 5.68 14.75 -18.08
C GLY A 264 4.74 15.96 -18.25
N LEU A 265 4.21 16.50 -17.16
CA LEU A 265 3.27 17.63 -17.15
C LEU A 265 4.01 18.96 -16.95
N SER A 266 3.46 20.04 -17.51
CA SER A 266 4.01 21.38 -17.31
C SER A 266 3.73 21.88 -15.89
N VAL A 267 4.78 22.13 -15.11
CA VAL A 267 4.69 22.67 -13.75
C VAL A 267 4.10 24.10 -13.77
N GLU A 268 4.46 24.89 -14.77
CA GLU A 268 4.03 26.29 -14.96
C GLU A 268 2.52 26.43 -15.23
N GLU A 269 1.94 25.50 -16.00
CA GLU A 269 0.50 25.50 -16.29
C GLU A 269 -0.27 24.92 -15.10
N ARG A 270 -0.99 25.81 -14.37
CA ARG A 270 -1.84 25.44 -13.21
C ARG A 270 -3.32 25.70 -13.43
N ARG A 271 -3.72 26.29 -14.56
CA ARG A 271 -5.11 26.68 -14.87
C ARG A 271 -5.81 25.61 -15.70
N LYS A 272 -5.15 25.09 -16.73
CA LYS A 272 -5.73 24.08 -17.63
C LYS A 272 -5.65 22.67 -17.02
N PRO A 273 -6.63 21.79 -17.28
CA PRO A 273 -6.52 20.37 -16.98
C PRO A 273 -5.34 19.73 -17.74
N GLN A 274 -4.57 18.89 -17.05
CA GLN A 274 -3.50 18.08 -17.63
C GLN A 274 -3.65 16.62 -17.17
N LYS A 275 -3.22 15.68 -18.03
CA LYS A 275 -3.23 14.24 -17.75
C LYS A 275 -1.89 13.62 -18.12
N GLY A 276 -1.25 12.95 -17.15
CA GLY A 276 -0.03 12.18 -17.32
C GLY A 276 -0.18 10.76 -16.75
N THR A 277 0.84 9.92 -16.89
CA THR A 277 0.85 8.56 -16.32
C THR A 277 2.23 8.25 -15.75
N ILE A 278 2.26 7.67 -14.56
CA ILE A 278 3.47 7.15 -13.91
C ILE A 278 3.22 5.72 -13.47
N SER A 279 4.29 4.97 -13.24
CA SER A 279 4.21 3.66 -12.59
C SER A 279 4.87 3.69 -11.21
N GLY A 280 4.29 2.97 -10.25
CA GLY A 280 4.83 2.80 -8.90
C GLY A 280 4.94 1.33 -8.49
N VAL A 281 6.04 0.98 -7.82
CA VAL A 281 6.25 -0.34 -7.19
C VAL A 281 6.71 -0.15 -5.74
N ILE A 282 5.99 -0.73 -4.78
CA ILE A 282 6.47 -0.83 -3.39
C ILE A 282 7.46 -2.00 -3.29
N PRO A 283 8.72 -1.79 -2.86
CA PRO A 283 9.66 -2.88 -2.62
C PRO A 283 9.15 -3.84 -1.54
N GLY A 284 8.99 -5.12 -1.88
CA GLY A 284 8.44 -6.14 -0.97
C GLY A 284 6.91 -6.07 -0.76
N GLY A 285 6.20 -5.22 -1.50
CA GLY A 285 4.74 -5.22 -1.54
C GLY A 285 4.16 -6.30 -2.47
N PRO A 286 2.83 -6.27 -2.72
CA PRO A 286 2.19 -7.11 -3.73
C PRO A 286 2.87 -6.99 -5.10
N SER A 287 3.04 -8.12 -5.77
CA SER A 287 3.90 -8.23 -6.96
C SER A 287 3.25 -7.63 -8.22
N GLY A 288 3.51 -6.35 -8.50
CA GLY A 288 3.04 -5.71 -9.73
C GLY A 288 3.60 -4.30 -9.95
N GLU A 289 3.67 -3.88 -11.21
CA GLU A 289 3.87 -2.48 -11.61
C GLU A 289 2.51 -1.79 -11.63
N THR A 290 2.21 -0.98 -10.61
CA THR A 290 0.92 -0.28 -10.52
C THR A 290 0.95 0.99 -11.36
N LYS A 291 0.10 1.07 -12.38
CA LYS A 291 -0.09 2.28 -13.19
C LYS A 291 -0.93 3.30 -12.42
N ILE A 292 -0.50 4.56 -12.44
CA ILE A 292 -1.15 5.68 -11.77
C ILE A 292 -1.35 6.80 -12.79
N GLU A 293 -2.61 7.13 -13.09
CA GLU A 293 -2.92 8.33 -13.88
C GLU A 293 -2.81 9.56 -12.97
N VAL A 294 -2.00 10.53 -13.39
CA VAL A 294 -1.81 11.82 -12.69
C VAL A 294 -2.66 12.86 -13.41
N LEU A 295 -3.67 13.38 -12.72
CA LEU A 295 -4.60 14.39 -13.23
C LEU A 295 -4.43 15.67 -12.42
N THR A 296 -4.15 16.78 -13.08
CA THR A 296 -4.12 18.10 -12.43
C THR A 296 -5.11 19.03 -13.10
N SER A 297 -5.82 19.85 -12.32
CA SER A 297 -6.78 20.82 -12.85
C SER A 297 -6.80 22.09 -12.03
N GLY A 298 -6.83 23.25 -12.68
CA GLY A 298 -7.08 24.53 -12.03
C GLY A 298 -8.48 24.58 -11.41
N THR A 299 -8.57 25.25 -10.27
CA THR A 299 -9.81 25.63 -9.57
C THR A 299 -9.84 27.14 -9.39
N THR A 300 -10.95 27.70 -8.90
CA THR A 300 -11.14 29.16 -8.75
C THR A 300 -10.09 29.87 -7.89
N GLN A 301 -9.38 29.15 -7.01
CA GLN A 301 -8.31 29.72 -6.18
C GLN A 301 -6.99 28.92 -6.20
N HIS A 302 -6.99 27.65 -6.62
CA HIS A 302 -5.88 26.71 -6.38
C HIS A 302 -5.76 25.62 -7.46
N GLU A 303 -4.78 24.71 -7.31
CA GLU A 303 -4.63 23.52 -8.14
C GLU A 303 -5.18 22.27 -7.41
N ARG A 304 -5.96 21.46 -8.13
CA ARG A 304 -6.45 20.14 -7.69
C ARG A 304 -5.58 19.06 -8.30
N LEU A 305 -5.04 18.18 -7.48
CA LEU A 305 -4.39 16.94 -7.89
C LEU A 305 -5.35 15.77 -7.66
N ALA A 306 -5.52 14.92 -8.67
CA ALA A 306 -6.17 13.62 -8.54
C ALA A 306 -5.22 12.53 -9.06
N LEU A 307 -4.98 11.51 -8.24
CA LEU A 307 -4.24 10.31 -8.64
C LEU A 307 -5.23 9.16 -8.76
N LYS A 308 -5.32 8.54 -9.92
CA LYS A 308 -6.16 7.36 -10.15
C LYS A 308 -5.28 6.14 -10.28
N ILE A 309 -5.38 5.24 -9.31
CA ILE A 309 -4.52 4.07 -9.15
C ILE A 309 -5.21 2.87 -9.81
N VAL A 310 -4.62 2.34 -10.87
CA VAL A 310 -5.17 1.20 -11.62
C VAL A 310 -4.62 -0.09 -11.02
N GLY A 311 -5.45 -0.77 -10.22
CA GLY A 311 -5.06 -1.99 -9.51
C GLY A 311 -5.31 -3.30 -10.27
N ASP A 312 -4.69 -4.39 -9.80
CA ASP A 312 -4.77 -5.74 -10.37
C ASP A 312 -6.16 -6.40 -10.25
N GLU A 313 -7.10 -5.81 -9.50
CA GLU A 313 -8.50 -6.26 -9.39
C GLU A 313 -9.19 -6.38 -10.78
N ASN A 314 -8.62 -5.79 -11.83
CA ASN A 314 -9.13 -5.91 -13.19
C ASN A 314 -9.00 -7.33 -13.77
N ARG A 315 -8.18 -8.24 -13.20
CA ARG A 315 -7.97 -9.64 -13.69
C ARG A 315 -8.93 -10.70 -13.11
N LEU A 316 -9.94 -10.30 -12.32
CA LEU A 316 -10.89 -11.24 -11.69
C LEU A 316 -11.64 -12.13 -12.71
N ARG A 317 -11.92 -13.37 -12.31
CA ARG A 317 -12.81 -14.32 -13.01
C ARG A 317 -14.21 -14.26 -12.37
N MET A 318 -15.21 -14.82 -13.04
CA MET A 318 -16.61 -14.82 -12.57
C MET A 318 -16.76 -15.38 -11.14
N ALA A 319 -15.99 -16.42 -10.79
CA ALA A 319 -16.00 -17.01 -9.45
C ALA A 319 -15.46 -16.07 -8.35
N ASP A 320 -14.51 -15.18 -8.68
CA ASP A 320 -13.85 -14.30 -7.71
C ASP A 320 -14.71 -13.08 -7.35
N LEU A 321 -15.72 -12.76 -8.16
CA LEU A 321 -16.61 -11.62 -7.95
C LEU A 321 -17.47 -11.77 -6.68
N GLY A 322 -17.67 -13.00 -6.19
CA GLY A 322 -18.51 -13.31 -5.03
C GLY A 322 -19.96 -13.66 -5.38
N VAL A 323 -20.22 -14.14 -6.60
CA VAL A 323 -21.49 -14.80 -6.96
C VAL A 323 -21.73 -16.04 -6.09
N THR A 324 -22.98 -16.33 -5.75
CA THR A 324 -23.36 -17.59 -5.09
C THR A 324 -23.33 -18.76 -6.08
N LYS A 325 -23.35 -20.01 -5.60
CA LYS A 325 -23.35 -21.21 -6.48
C LYS A 325 -24.53 -21.22 -7.47
N GLN A 326 -25.75 -20.99 -6.96
CA GLN A 326 -26.98 -20.90 -7.75
C GLN A 326 -26.90 -19.79 -8.83
N GLN A 327 -26.32 -18.64 -8.49
CA GLN A 327 -26.14 -17.55 -9.44
C GLN A 327 -25.08 -17.86 -10.49
N ARG A 328 -24.01 -18.56 -10.10
CA ARG A 328 -22.99 -19.02 -11.04
C ARG A 328 -23.58 -20.01 -12.03
N GLU A 329 -24.42 -20.96 -11.60
CA GLU A 329 -25.09 -21.90 -12.50
C GLU A 329 -25.98 -21.17 -13.52
N ALA A 330 -26.73 -20.14 -13.09
CA ALA A 330 -27.51 -19.29 -14.00
C ALA A 330 -26.64 -18.51 -15.00
N ILE A 331 -25.53 -17.90 -14.53
CA ILE A 331 -24.60 -17.13 -15.37
C ILE A 331 -23.85 -18.03 -16.36
N ASP A 332 -23.38 -19.21 -15.91
CA ASP A 332 -22.75 -20.22 -16.75
C ASP A 332 -23.74 -20.71 -17.84
N GLY A 333 -25.05 -20.76 -17.54
CA GLY A 333 -26.11 -20.98 -18.53
C GLY A 333 -26.19 -19.86 -19.58
N PHE A 334 -26.11 -18.60 -19.17
CA PHE A 334 -26.10 -17.46 -20.10
C PHE A 334 -24.87 -17.44 -21.01
N VAL A 335 -23.70 -17.85 -20.51
CA VAL A 335 -22.45 -17.99 -21.28
C VAL A 335 -22.58 -19.09 -22.32
N LYS A 336 -23.09 -20.27 -21.93
CA LYS A 336 -23.19 -21.46 -22.81
C LYS A 336 -24.26 -21.37 -23.90
N ALA A 337 -25.29 -20.54 -23.74
CA ALA A 337 -26.29 -20.35 -24.79
C ALA A 337 -25.62 -19.78 -26.07
N PRO A 338 -25.99 -20.20 -27.29
CA PRO A 338 -25.27 -19.84 -28.51
C PRO A 338 -25.34 -18.34 -28.84
N GLY A 339 -26.51 -17.72 -28.66
CA GLY A 339 -26.74 -16.29 -28.88
C GLY A 339 -27.50 -15.65 -27.72
N GLY A 340 -28.00 -14.44 -27.94
CA GLY A 340 -28.88 -13.73 -26.99
C GLY A 340 -28.20 -12.62 -26.18
N LEU A 341 -29.03 -11.80 -25.55
CA LEU A 341 -28.68 -10.61 -24.79
C LEU A 341 -28.57 -10.94 -23.30
N VAL A 342 -27.51 -10.47 -22.66
CA VAL A 342 -27.29 -10.52 -21.21
C VAL A 342 -27.08 -9.09 -20.73
N LEU A 343 -27.95 -8.63 -19.83
CA LEU A 343 -27.81 -7.31 -19.22
C LEU A 343 -26.98 -7.41 -17.94
N VAL A 344 -26.03 -6.48 -17.78
CA VAL A 344 -25.23 -6.31 -16.57
C VAL A 344 -25.48 -4.90 -16.03
N SER A 345 -26.17 -4.82 -14.91
CA SER A 345 -26.67 -3.56 -14.38
C SER A 345 -26.16 -3.23 -12.99
N GLY A 346 -26.19 -1.94 -12.67
CA GLY A 346 -25.89 -1.44 -11.33
C GLY A 346 -25.59 0.05 -11.32
N PRO A 347 -25.48 0.67 -10.14
CA PRO A 347 -25.06 2.06 -10.02
C PRO A 347 -23.58 2.24 -10.40
N ARG A 348 -23.16 3.49 -10.62
CA ARG A 348 -21.74 3.80 -10.89
C ARG A 348 -20.84 3.29 -9.76
N GLY A 349 -19.71 2.68 -10.12
CA GLY A 349 -18.78 2.09 -9.15
C GLY A 349 -19.17 0.71 -8.59
N SER A 350 -20.27 0.10 -9.05
CA SER A 350 -20.71 -1.25 -8.64
C SER A 350 -19.92 -2.42 -9.26
N GLY A 351 -18.99 -2.15 -10.18
CA GLY A 351 -18.16 -3.17 -10.84
C GLY A 351 -18.74 -3.78 -12.13
N VAL A 352 -19.73 -3.13 -12.76
CA VAL A 352 -20.35 -3.58 -14.04
C VAL A 352 -19.28 -3.93 -15.09
N THR A 353 -18.32 -3.03 -15.38
CA THR A 353 -17.25 -3.29 -16.36
C THR A 353 -16.37 -4.48 -15.98
N THR A 354 -16.05 -4.65 -14.69
CA THR A 354 -15.30 -5.81 -14.18
C THR A 354 -16.07 -7.12 -14.41
N THR A 355 -17.40 -7.08 -14.29
CA THR A 355 -18.27 -8.24 -14.50
C THR A 355 -18.45 -8.54 -15.99
N LEU A 356 -18.55 -7.52 -16.83
CA LEU A 356 -18.53 -7.64 -18.30
C LEU A 356 -17.22 -8.26 -18.79
N TYR A 357 -16.06 -7.82 -18.27
CA TYR A 357 -14.76 -8.43 -18.60
C TYR A 357 -14.64 -9.86 -18.06
N ALA A 358 -15.16 -10.15 -16.86
CA ALA A 358 -15.20 -11.51 -16.33
C ALA A 358 -16.10 -12.43 -17.17
N ALA A 359 -17.20 -11.93 -17.72
CA ALA A 359 -18.06 -12.67 -18.65
C ALA A 359 -17.38 -12.93 -20.00
N LEU A 360 -16.70 -11.92 -20.58
CA LEU A 360 -15.91 -12.10 -21.80
C LEU A 360 -14.82 -13.18 -21.64
N ARG A 361 -14.14 -13.22 -20.48
CA ARG A 361 -13.13 -14.26 -20.15
C ARG A 361 -13.69 -15.67 -19.95
N CYS A 362 -15.01 -15.85 -19.98
CA CYS A 362 -15.63 -17.17 -19.98
C CYS A 362 -15.82 -17.73 -21.41
N HIS A 363 -15.58 -16.90 -22.44
CA HIS A 363 -15.55 -17.28 -23.85
C HIS A 363 -14.10 -17.50 -24.31
N ASP A 364 -13.92 -18.30 -25.36
CA ASP A 364 -12.59 -18.60 -25.90
C ASP A 364 -12.23 -17.62 -27.03
N ALA A 365 -11.40 -16.64 -26.70
CA ALA A 365 -10.95 -15.60 -27.62
C ALA A 365 -10.06 -16.10 -28.78
N PHE A 366 -9.61 -17.36 -28.78
CA PHE A 366 -8.93 -17.97 -29.93
C PHE A 366 -9.89 -18.67 -30.89
N MET A 367 -11.06 -19.10 -30.40
CA MET A 367 -12.07 -19.82 -31.16
C MET A 367 -13.25 -18.95 -31.60
N GLN A 368 -13.42 -17.77 -30.98
CA GLN A 368 -14.54 -16.87 -31.19
C GLN A 368 -14.06 -15.42 -31.39
N ASN A 369 -14.72 -14.69 -32.28
CA ASN A 369 -14.45 -13.28 -32.56
C ASN A 369 -15.12 -12.38 -31.50
N LEU A 370 -14.32 -11.98 -30.50
CA LEU A 370 -14.73 -11.12 -29.38
C LEU A 370 -14.41 -9.65 -29.66
N LEU A 371 -15.45 -8.81 -29.76
CA LEU A 371 -15.33 -7.36 -29.94
C LEU A 371 -15.95 -6.60 -28.75
N THR A 372 -15.35 -5.49 -28.33
CA THR A 372 -15.98 -4.57 -27.35
C THR A 372 -16.21 -3.18 -27.95
N LEU A 373 -17.18 -2.44 -27.41
CA LEU A 373 -17.39 -1.02 -27.65
C LEU A 373 -17.47 -0.28 -26.30
N GLU A 374 -16.44 0.53 -26.03
CA GLU A 374 -16.17 1.12 -24.72
C GLU A 374 -15.76 2.59 -24.83
N GLN A 375 -16.10 3.43 -23.86
CA GLN A 375 -15.59 4.82 -23.83
C GLN A 375 -14.16 4.91 -23.27
N VAL A 376 -13.90 4.21 -22.16
CA VAL A 376 -12.60 4.18 -21.48
C VAL A 376 -12.35 2.75 -21.03
N PRO A 377 -11.35 2.04 -21.60
CA PRO A 377 -11.05 0.67 -21.20
C PRO A 377 -10.41 0.68 -19.81
N LEU A 378 -10.79 -0.25 -18.93
CA LEU A 378 -10.15 -0.37 -17.61
C LEU A 378 -8.79 -1.07 -17.67
N MET A 379 -8.62 -1.95 -18.66
CA MET A 379 -7.37 -2.60 -19.00
C MET A 379 -7.42 -3.09 -20.46
N GLU A 380 -6.25 -3.41 -20.98
CA GLU A 380 -6.09 -4.16 -22.22
C GLU A 380 -6.55 -5.61 -22.01
N LEU A 381 -7.36 -6.13 -22.94
CA LEU A 381 -7.86 -7.50 -22.92
C LEU A 381 -7.14 -8.35 -23.98
N GLU A 382 -6.50 -9.43 -23.54
CA GLU A 382 -5.75 -10.35 -24.40
C GLU A 382 -6.67 -11.03 -25.41
N ASN A 383 -6.30 -10.97 -26.70
CA ASN A 383 -7.04 -11.53 -27.85
C ASN A 383 -8.48 -11.00 -28.04
N ILE A 384 -8.83 -9.86 -27.44
CA ILE A 384 -10.15 -9.23 -27.58
C ILE A 384 -9.98 -7.86 -28.26
N THR A 385 -10.70 -7.62 -29.35
CA THR A 385 -10.58 -6.35 -30.09
C THR A 385 -11.45 -5.28 -29.43
N GLN A 386 -10.82 -4.39 -28.65
CA GLN A 386 -11.50 -3.29 -27.97
C GLN A 386 -11.65 -2.08 -28.89
N ASN A 387 -12.88 -1.68 -29.21
CA ASN A 387 -13.18 -0.49 -30.01
C ASN A 387 -13.55 0.67 -29.08
N LEU A 388 -12.94 1.84 -29.28
CA LEU A 388 -13.12 2.98 -28.40
C LEU A 388 -14.06 4.02 -29.00
N TYR A 389 -15.12 4.37 -28.25
CA TYR A 389 -16.02 5.47 -28.57
C TYR A 389 -15.55 6.77 -27.93
N ASP A 390 -15.13 7.73 -28.76
CA ASP A 390 -14.80 9.08 -28.34
C ASP A 390 -15.93 10.04 -28.70
N SER A 391 -16.67 10.52 -27.70
CA SER A 391 -17.76 11.47 -27.87
C SER A 391 -17.32 12.87 -28.30
N THR A 392 -16.02 13.19 -28.23
CA THR A 392 -15.48 14.50 -28.62
C THR A 392 -15.13 14.58 -30.10
N LYS A 393 -15.00 13.43 -30.78
CA LYS A 393 -14.71 13.37 -32.20
C LYS A 393 -15.98 13.29 -33.03
N HIS A 394 -15.94 13.85 -34.24
CA HIS A 394 -17.03 13.76 -35.22
C HIS A 394 -17.19 12.36 -35.87
N GLU A 395 -16.69 11.29 -35.25
CA GLU A 395 -16.66 9.91 -35.79
C GLU A 395 -18.05 9.20 -35.75
N GLY A 396 -19.11 9.88 -35.29
CA GLY A 396 -20.51 9.44 -35.38
C GLY A 396 -21.18 9.13 -34.03
N SER A 397 -22.42 8.66 -34.08
CA SER A 397 -23.15 8.19 -32.88
C SER A 397 -22.60 6.86 -32.37
N TYR A 398 -22.81 6.58 -31.08
CA TYR A 398 -22.47 5.29 -30.46
C TYR A 398 -23.11 4.11 -31.21
N ALA A 399 -24.37 4.24 -31.60
CA ALA A 399 -25.09 3.28 -32.43
C ALA A 399 -24.43 3.04 -33.81
N ARG A 400 -23.91 4.08 -34.47
CA ARG A 400 -23.19 3.94 -35.76
C ARG A 400 -21.86 3.19 -35.61
N GLN A 401 -21.17 3.39 -34.49
CA GLN A 401 -19.98 2.59 -34.17
C GLN A 401 -20.35 1.15 -33.85
N LEU A 402 -21.40 0.90 -33.05
CA LEU A 402 -21.92 -0.45 -32.77
C LEU A 402 -22.31 -1.18 -34.07
N GLN A 403 -22.99 -0.52 -35.00
CA GLN A 403 -23.33 -1.10 -36.31
C GLN A 403 -22.07 -1.48 -37.11
N THR A 404 -20.98 -0.75 -36.95
CA THR A 404 -19.69 -1.02 -37.61
C THR A 404 -18.95 -2.18 -36.94
N VAL A 405 -19.02 -2.30 -35.61
CA VAL A 405 -18.55 -3.47 -34.85
C VAL A 405 -19.33 -4.73 -35.27
N LEU A 406 -20.66 -4.65 -35.34
CA LEU A 406 -21.54 -5.77 -35.75
C LEU A 406 -21.31 -6.24 -37.19
N ARG A 407 -20.84 -5.37 -38.09
CA ARG A 407 -20.45 -5.71 -39.48
C ARG A 407 -19.13 -6.48 -39.59
N ARG A 408 -18.30 -6.55 -38.54
CA ARG A 408 -17.06 -7.33 -38.51
C ARG A 408 -17.28 -8.79 -38.07
N GLU A 409 -18.49 -9.29 -38.28
CA GLU A 409 -18.94 -10.64 -37.92
C GLU A 409 -18.49 -11.15 -36.53
N PRO A 410 -18.77 -10.41 -35.43
CA PRO A 410 -18.48 -10.90 -34.09
C PRO A 410 -19.39 -12.05 -33.68
N ASP A 411 -18.85 -13.00 -32.93
CA ASP A 411 -19.62 -14.00 -32.19
C ASP A 411 -20.15 -13.40 -30.88
N VAL A 412 -19.27 -12.68 -30.18
CA VAL A 412 -19.52 -12.08 -28.87
C VAL A 412 -19.22 -10.58 -28.92
N VAL A 413 -20.18 -9.75 -28.52
CA VAL A 413 -20.02 -8.30 -28.41
C VAL A 413 -20.28 -7.83 -26.98
N MET A 414 -19.37 -7.03 -26.43
CA MET A 414 -19.60 -6.28 -25.20
C MET A 414 -19.85 -4.80 -25.50
N VAL A 415 -20.91 -4.25 -24.91
CA VAL A 415 -21.33 -2.86 -25.02
C VAL A 415 -21.28 -2.24 -23.63
N SER A 416 -20.38 -1.28 -23.41
CA SER A 416 -20.05 -0.78 -22.06
C SER A 416 -21.19 -0.13 -21.29
N ASP A 417 -22.00 0.70 -21.96
CA ASP A 417 -23.20 1.32 -21.40
C ASP A 417 -24.20 1.61 -22.52
N CYS A 418 -25.48 1.29 -22.31
CA CYS A 418 -26.55 1.58 -23.26
C CYS A 418 -27.31 2.83 -22.83
N MET A 419 -27.02 3.96 -23.48
CA MET A 419 -27.63 5.24 -23.15
C MET A 419 -28.87 5.59 -24.00
N ASP A 420 -28.99 5.02 -25.19
CA ASP A 420 -29.96 5.45 -26.22
C ASP A 420 -30.76 4.30 -26.86
N ARG A 421 -31.81 4.68 -27.60
CA ARG A 421 -32.78 3.80 -28.27
C ARG A 421 -32.21 3.06 -29.48
N GLU A 422 -31.33 3.70 -30.26
CA GLU A 422 -30.74 3.09 -31.46
C GLU A 422 -29.78 1.96 -31.08
N THR A 423 -28.92 2.20 -30.10
CA THR A 423 -28.00 1.22 -29.51
C THR A 423 -28.75 0.04 -28.92
N ALA A 424 -29.82 0.29 -28.14
CA ALA A 424 -30.67 -0.78 -27.58
C ALA A 424 -31.30 -1.63 -28.69
N HIS A 425 -31.89 -0.99 -29.71
CA HIS A 425 -32.54 -1.68 -30.83
C HIS A 425 -31.55 -2.52 -31.66
N LEU A 426 -30.37 -1.98 -31.98
CA LEU A 426 -29.31 -2.71 -32.69
C LEU A 426 -28.82 -3.93 -31.90
N ALA A 427 -28.60 -3.77 -30.59
CA ALA A 427 -28.14 -4.85 -29.73
C ALA A 427 -29.18 -5.98 -29.57
N VAL A 428 -30.46 -5.63 -29.38
CA VAL A 428 -31.57 -6.60 -29.33
C VAL A 428 -31.71 -7.33 -30.67
N THR A 429 -31.61 -6.61 -31.79
CA THR A 429 -31.69 -7.20 -33.14
C THR A 429 -30.51 -8.15 -33.41
N ALA A 430 -29.28 -7.76 -33.04
CA ALA A 430 -28.10 -8.61 -33.17
C ALA A 430 -28.19 -9.88 -32.28
N ALA A 431 -28.71 -9.74 -31.05
CA ALA A 431 -28.95 -10.84 -30.15
C ALA A 431 -30.02 -11.82 -30.67
N ARG A 432 -31.12 -11.31 -31.24
CA ARG A 432 -32.15 -12.13 -31.91
C ARG A 432 -31.61 -12.82 -33.16
N GLY A 433 -30.66 -12.18 -33.86
CA GLY A 433 -29.88 -12.75 -34.97
C GLY A 433 -28.81 -13.78 -34.56
N GLY A 434 -28.82 -14.26 -33.31
CA GLY A 434 -27.95 -15.34 -32.85
C GLY A 434 -26.59 -14.91 -32.28
N LYS A 435 -26.25 -13.62 -32.25
CA LYS A 435 -25.00 -13.14 -31.63
C LYS A 435 -25.11 -13.09 -30.10
N LYS A 436 -24.00 -13.29 -29.40
CA LYS A 436 -23.93 -13.10 -27.94
C LYS A 436 -23.68 -11.63 -27.62
N ILE A 437 -24.60 -10.96 -26.93
CA ILE A 437 -24.44 -9.56 -26.57
C ILE A 437 -24.42 -9.39 -25.05
N TYR A 438 -23.35 -8.83 -24.52
CA TYR A 438 -23.25 -8.38 -23.12
C TYR A 438 -23.39 -6.85 -23.07
N MET A 439 -24.39 -6.34 -22.37
CA MET A 439 -24.69 -4.91 -22.33
C MET A 439 -24.69 -4.37 -20.90
N GLY A 440 -23.87 -3.36 -20.65
CA GLY A 440 -23.92 -2.56 -19.43
C GLY A 440 -25.14 -1.63 -19.41
N VAL A 441 -25.84 -1.53 -18.27
CA VAL A 441 -26.97 -0.62 -18.08
C VAL A 441 -26.93 0.00 -16.68
N GLN A 442 -26.86 1.33 -16.57
CA GLN A 442 -27.00 2.00 -15.27
C GLN A 442 -28.45 1.87 -14.74
N ALA A 443 -28.66 1.14 -13.64
CA ALA A 443 -29.96 0.87 -13.03
C ALA A 443 -29.83 0.57 -11.52
N LYS A 444 -30.95 0.64 -10.77
CA LYS A 444 -30.96 0.40 -9.31
C LYS A 444 -31.02 -1.09 -8.93
N ASP A 445 -31.81 -1.85 -9.66
CA ASP A 445 -32.04 -3.30 -9.51
C ASP A 445 -32.19 -3.96 -10.90
N SER A 446 -32.40 -5.28 -10.94
CA SER A 446 -32.55 -6.03 -12.20
C SER A 446 -33.86 -5.74 -12.95
N PHE A 447 -34.91 -5.32 -12.24
CA PHE A 447 -36.23 -5.02 -12.81
C PHE A 447 -36.31 -3.61 -13.41
N ASP A 448 -35.60 -2.66 -12.82
CA ASP A 448 -35.35 -1.31 -13.34
C ASP A 448 -34.51 -1.37 -14.62
N ALA A 449 -33.48 -2.22 -14.65
CA ALA A 449 -32.71 -2.49 -15.87
C ALA A 449 -33.57 -3.11 -16.98
N LEU A 450 -34.39 -4.11 -16.66
CA LEU A 450 -35.36 -4.71 -17.59
C LEU A 450 -36.33 -3.64 -18.13
N LYS A 451 -36.96 -2.86 -17.26
CA LYS A 451 -37.88 -1.77 -17.63
C LYS A 451 -37.20 -0.74 -18.52
N ARG A 452 -35.95 -0.36 -18.22
CA ARG A 452 -35.17 0.59 -19.01
C ARG A 452 -34.92 0.04 -20.42
N VAL A 453 -34.49 -1.21 -20.56
CA VAL A 453 -34.29 -1.83 -21.88
C VAL A 453 -35.61 -2.01 -22.65
N LEU A 454 -36.72 -2.38 -21.99
CA LEU A 454 -38.05 -2.42 -22.61
C LEU A 454 -38.54 -1.04 -23.08
N SER A 455 -38.14 0.05 -22.40
CA SER A 455 -38.48 1.42 -22.83
C SER A 455 -37.59 1.98 -23.95
N LEU A 456 -36.37 1.45 -24.09
CA LEU A 456 -35.41 1.85 -25.13
C LEU A 456 -35.58 1.00 -26.39
N ALA A 457 -35.78 -0.30 -26.25
CA ALA A 457 -36.14 -1.17 -27.37
C ALA A 457 -37.50 -0.74 -27.94
N SER A 458 -37.60 -0.67 -29.27
CA SER A 458 -38.85 -0.32 -29.96
C SER A 458 -39.92 -1.40 -29.92
N ASP A 459 -39.54 -2.64 -29.60
CA ASP A 459 -40.38 -3.83 -29.61
C ASP A 459 -40.09 -4.69 -28.38
N THR A 460 -41.14 -4.97 -27.61
CA THR A 460 -41.10 -5.80 -26.41
C THR A 460 -40.96 -7.29 -26.71
N ASP A 461 -41.46 -7.77 -27.85
CA ASP A 461 -41.41 -9.19 -28.22
C ASP A 461 -39.99 -9.59 -28.59
N SER A 462 -39.31 -8.78 -29.40
CA SER A 462 -37.87 -8.97 -29.69
C SER A 462 -37.00 -8.96 -28.43
N VAL A 463 -37.35 -8.18 -27.39
CA VAL A 463 -36.64 -8.24 -26.09
C VAL A 463 -36.99 -9.54 -25.36
N ALA A 464 -38.27 -9.92 -25.30
CA ALA A 464 -38.72 -11.15 -24.66
C ALA A 464 -38.14 -12.42 -25.30
N GLU A 465 -37.75 -12.37 -26.58
CA GLU A 465 -37.03 -13.45 -27.27
C GLU A 465 -35.52 -13.37 -27.05
N ALA A 466 -34.90 -12.22 -27.34
CA ALA A 466 -33.44 -12.09 -27.31
C ALA A 466 -32.84 -12.16 -25.90
N LEU A 467 -33.55 -11.73 -24.86
CA LEU A 467 -33.00 -11.62 -23.51
C LEU A 467 -32.86 -13.00 -22.84
N LEU A 468 -31.68 -13.30 -22.32
CA LEU A 468 -31.39 -14.50 -21.52
C LEU A 468 -31.55 -14.25 -20.02
N GLY A 469 -31.15 -13.07 -19.58
CA GLY A 469 -31.19 -12.70 -18.17
C GLY A 469 -30.66 -11.30 -17.91
N VAL A 470 -30.95 -10.83 -16.70
CA VAL A 470 -30.52 -9.54 -16.18
C VAL A 470 -29.79 -9.78 -14.87
N THR A 471 -28.53 -9.38 -14.82
CA THR A 471 -27.75 -9.32 -13.59
C THR A 471 -27.77 -7.88 -13.09
N SER A 472 -27.98 -7.67 -11.79
CA SER A 472 -27.79 -6.38 -11.12
C SER A 472 -26.82 -6.54 -9.96
N GLN A 473 -25.94 -5.57 -9.71
CA GLN A 473 -24.86 -5.74 -8.74
C GLN A 473 -24.56 -4.52 -7.89
N ARG A 474 -24.01 -4.76 -6.69
CA ARG A 474 -23.38 -3.75 -5.81
C ARG A 474 -22.14 -4.33 -5.13
N LEU A 475 -21.24 -3.46 -4.68
CA LEU A 475 -20.04 -3.88 -3.96
C LEU A 475 -20.21 -3.65 -2.45
N LEU A 476 -19.96 -4.70 -1.67
CA LEU A 476 -19.80 -4.62 -0.22
C LEU A 476 -18.31 -4.67 0.13
N ARG A 477 -17.89 -3.90 1.13
CA ARG A 477 -16.56 -4.07 1.74
C ARG A 477 -16.51 -5.37 2.53
N LYS A 478 -15.43 -6.14 2.39
CA LYS A 478 -15.19 -7.37 3.16
C LYS A 478 -14.61 -7.02 4.53
N LEU A 479 -15.08 -7.66 5.60
CA LEU A 479 -14.50 -7.49 6.93
C LEU A 479 -13.05 -7.99 6.96
N CYS A 480 -12.18 -7.27 7.66
CA CYS A 480 -10.79 -7.69 7.81
C CYS A 480 -10.70 -8.95 8.68
N VAL A 481 -10.33 -10.09 8.08
CA VAL A 481 -10.21 -11.39 8.77
C VAL A 481 -9.28 -11.33 9.99
N ALA A 482 -8.26 -10.48 9.96
CA ALA A 482 -7.27 -10.33 11.03
C ALA A 482 -7.73 -9.54 12.26
N CYS A 483 -8.85 -8.78 12.20
CA CYS A 483 -9.35 -8.02 13.35
C CYS A 483 -10.88 -8.02 13.52
N ARG A 484 -11.64 -8.73 12.67
CA ARG A 484 -13.08 -8.89 12.84
C ARG A 484 -13.39 -9.58 14.17
N ILE A 485 -14.38 -9.09 14.90
CA ILE A 485 -14.83 -9.64 16.17
C ILE A 485 -16.23 -10.24 16.00
N ALA A 486 -16.40 -11.46 16.53
CA ALA A 486 -17.69 -12.13 16.60
C ALA A 486 -18.54 -11.52 17.72
N TYR A 487 -19.82 -11.29 17.48
CA TYR A 487 -20.78 -10.83 18.47
C TYR A 487 -22.12 -11.55 18.29
N LYS A 488 -22.86 -11.73 19.39
CA LYS A 488 -24.23 -12.23 19.32
C LYS A 488 -25.14 -11.07 18.85
N PRO A 489 -25.86 -11.19 17.73
CA PRO A 489 -26.78 -10.16 17.29
C PRO A 489 -28.00 -10.05 18.22
N ASP A 490 -28.58 -8.85 18.29
CA ASP A 490 -29.84 -8.60 18.97
C ASP A 490 -30.98 -9.38 18.28
N PRO A 491 -31.77 -10.19 19.01
CA PRO A 491 -32.96 -10.87 18.48
C PRO A 491 -33.91 -9.96 17.69
N GLN A 492 -34.03 -8.68 18.04
CA GLN A 492 -34.85 -7.72 17.28
C GLN A 492 -34.30 -7.46 15.87
N VAL A 493 -32.97 -7.42 15.72
CA VAL A 493 -32.31 -7.22 14.41
C VAL A 493 -32.50 -8.45 13.54
N LEU A 494 -32.34 -9.65 14.10
CA LEU A 494 -32.63 -10.91 13.39
C LEU A 494 -34.09 -10.98 12.94
N LYS A 495 -35.05 -10.63 13.81
CA LYS A 495 -36.48 -10.62 13.48
C LYS A 495 -36.83 -9.61 12.38
N LYS A 496 -36.22 -8.41 12.40
CA LYS A 496 -36.36 -7.40 11.33
C LYS A 496 -35.72 -7.81 10.01
N ALA A 497 -34.64 -8.60 10.05
CA ALA A 497 -33.98 -9.15 8.87
C ALA A 497 -34.67 -10.42 8.31
N ASN A 498 -35.79 -10.85 8.91
CA ASN A 498 -36.51 -12.10 8.60
C ASN A 498 -35.61 -13.35 8.70
N LEU A 499 -34.75 -13.39 9.72
CA LEU A 499 -33.78 -14.47 9.94
C LEU A 499 -34.20 -15.44 11.06
N PRO A 500 -33.95 -16.75 10.89
CA PRO A 500 -34.20 -17.74 11.93
C PRO A 500 -33.26 -17.51 13.12
N LEU A 501 -33.85 -17.24 14.28
CA LEU A 501 -33.13 -16.97 15.53
C LEU A 501 -32.21 -18.13 15.93
N ASP A 502 -32.63 -19.36 15.67
CA ASP A 502 -31.98 -20.57 16.19
C ASP A 502 -30.82 -21.09 15.32
N LYS A 503 -30.58 -20.49 14.14
CA LYS A 503 -29.53 -20.93 13.19
C LYS A 503 -28.33 -19.98 13.10
N ILE A 504 -28.33 -18.87 13.84
CA ILE A 504 -27.33 -17.81 13.74
C ILE A 504 -26.76 -17.53 15.13
N GLU A 505 -25.64 -18.17 15.45
CA GLU A 505 -24.97 -17.99 16.74
C GLU A 505 -24.28 -16.62 16.83
N HIS A 506 -23.57 -16.22 15.76
CA HIS A 506 -22.71 -15.05 15.75
C HIS A 506 -22.75 -14.30 14.41
N PHE A 507 -22.66 -12.97 14.48
CA PHE A 507 -22.29 -12.11 13.36
C PHE A 507 -20.89 -11.53 13.59
N PHE A 508 -20.28 -11.00 12.54
CA PHE A 508 -18.98 -10.34 12.61
C PHE A 508 -19.11 -8.83 12.42
N ARG A 509 -18.26 -8.07 13.11
CA ARG A 509 -18.13 -6.62 12.97
C ARG A 509 -16.69 -6.16 13.09
N MET A 510 -16.45 -4.89 12.77
CA MET A 510 -15.21 -4.22 13.13
C MET A 510 -15.04 -4.16 14.67
N PRO A 511 -13.80 -4.22 15.18
CA PRO A 511 -13.54 -4.10 16.61
C PRO A 511 -13.86 -2.68 17.09
N ARG A 512 -14.33 -2.55 18.33
CA ARG A 512 -14.30 -1.26 19.05
C ARG A 512 -12.87 -0.98 19.53
N PRO A 513 -12.49 0.29 19.77
CA PRO A 513 -11.15 0.63 20.28
C PRO A 513 -10.77 -0.11 21.57
N GLU A 514 -11.75 -0.35 22.44
CA GLU A 514 -11.64 -1.11 23.70
C GLU A 514 -11.38 -2.61 23.51
N GLU A 515 -11.79 -3.18 22.38
CA GLU A 515 -11.81 -4.63 22.15
C GLU A 515 -10.58 -5.15 21.39
N TYR A 516 -9.75 -4.23 20.88
CA TYR A 516 -8.56 -4.56 20.09
C TYR A 516 -7.37 -3.73 20.59
N VAL A 517 -6.86 -4.14 21.74
CA VAL A 517 -5.77 -3.48 22.48
C VAL A 517 -4.45 -4.28 22.43
N ASP A 518 -3.34 -3.63 22.79
CA ASP A 518 -2.07 -4.28 23.09
C ASP A 518 -2.02 -4.84 24.52
N GLU A 519 -0.92 -5.51 24.88
CA GLU A 519 -0.67 -6.06 26.23
C GLU A 519 -0.67 -4.99 27.35
N LYS A 520 -0.71 -3.71 27.00
CA LYS A 520 -0.69 -2.55 27.90
C LYS A 520 -2.02 -1.78 27.89
N GLY A 521 -3.04 -2.29 27.21
CA GLY A 521 -4.37 -1.67 27.11
C GLY A 521 -4.51 -0.54 26.09
N ASN A 522 -3.51 -0.26 25.26
CA ASN A 522 -3.59 0.78 24.23
C ASN A 522 -4.30 0.25 22.97
N PRO A 523 -5.17 1.02 22.30
CA PRO A 523 -5.78 0.61 21.03
C PRO A 523 -4.72 0.22 19.98
N ARG A 524 -4.78 -1.03 19.51
CA ARG A 524 -3.84 -1.57 18.53
C ARG A 524 -4.28 -1.18 17.12
N VAL A 525 -3.36 -0.71 16.29
CA VAL A 525 -3.63 -0.55 14.85
C VAL A 525 -3.48 -1.91 14.15
N CYS A 526 -4.55 -2.39 13.51
CA CYS A 526 -4.48 -3.60 12.70
C CYS A 526 -3.59 -3.37 11.47
N ALA A 527 -2.48 -4.10 11.33
CA ALA A 527 -1.53 -3.91 10.24
C ALA A 527 -2.13 -4.18 8.85
N ASN A 528 -3.10 -5.09 8.74
CA ASN A 528 -3.70 -5.49 7.47
C ASN A 528 -4.69 -4.44 6.92
N CYS A 529 -5.66 -4.00 7.74
CA CYS A 529 -6.67 -3.01 7.32
C CYS A 529 -6.37 -1.57 7.74
N GLN A 530 -5.29 -1.35 8.49
CA GLN A 530 -4.81 -0.02 8.91
C GLN A 530 -5.92 0.79 9.62
N ASN A 531 -6.62 0.11 10.52
CA ASN A 531 -7.79 0.56 11.29
C ASN A 531 -9.07 0.88 10.49
N SER A 532 -9.17 0.53 9.20
CA SER A 532 -10.44 0.71 8.46
C SER A 532 -11.55 -0.29 8.86
N GLY A 533 -11.19 -1.42 9.48
CA GLY A 533 -12.08 -2.56 9.77
C GLY A 533 -12.38 -3.47 8.57
N TYR A 534 -12.05 -3.05 7.34
CA TYR A 534 -12.38 -3.74 6.09
C TYR A 534 -11.13 -4.00 5.22
N TYR A 535 -11.16 -5.03 4.40
CA TYR A 535 -10.07 -5.36 3.48
C TYR A 535 -10.60 -5.91 2.15
N GLY A 536 -10.66 -5.06 1.13
CA GLY A 536 -11.12 -5.43 -0.20
C GLY A 536 -12.65 -5.46 -0.30
N ARG A 537 -13.15 -5.85 -1.47
CA ARG A 537 -14.58 -5.85 -1.80
C ARG A 537 -15.08 -7.24 -2.21
N THR A 538 -16.40 -7.40 -2.24
CA THR A 538 -17.13 -8.53 -2.83
C THR A 538 -18.42 -8.02 -3.45
N GLY A 539 -18.81 -8.55 -4.61
CA GLY A 539 -20.10 -8.26 -5.22
C GLY A 539 -21.23 -8.99 -4.50
N ILE A 540 -22.34 -8.29 -4.29
CA ILE A 540 -23.67 -8.89 -4.21
C ILE A 540 -24.34 -8.75 -5.56
N PHE A 541 -25.00 -9.82 -6.01
CA PHE A 541 -25.64 -9.90 -7.30
C PHE A 541 -27.12 -10.22 -7.11
N GLU A 542 -27.95 -9.79 -8.03
CA GLU A 542 -29.33 -10.19 -8.22
C GLU A 542 -29.41 -10.70 -9.67
N VAL A 543 -29.95 -11.90 -9.89
CA VAL A 543 -29.91 -12.56 -11.20
C VAL A 543 -31.33 -12.99 -11.59
N LEU A 544 -31.91 -12.24 -12.52
CA LEU A 544 -33.17 -12.56 -13.16
C LEU A 544 -32.90 -13.45 -14.37
N VAL A 545 -33.43 -14.67 -14.35
CA VAL A 545 -33.37 -15.63 -15.48
C VAL A 545 -34.64 -15.52 -16.31
N MET A 546 -34.52 -15.44 -17.63
CA MET A 546 -35.66 -15.33 -18.55
C MET A 546 -36.25 -16.71 -18.88
N ASN A 547 -37.10 -17.20 -17.97
CA ASN A 547 -37.94 -18.38 -18.21
C ASN A 547 -39.22 -18.01 -19.00
N ASP A 548 -39.95 -19.03 -19.47
CA ASP A 548 -41.12 -18.84 -20.35
C ASP A 548 -42.22 -18.00 -19.70
N SER A 549 -42.45 -18.14 -18.39
CA SER A 549 -43.42 -17.33 -17.65
C SER A 549 -43.04 -15.84 -17.65
N VAL A 550 -41.77 -15.51 -17.44
CA VAL A 550 -41.27 -14.13 -17.50
C VAL A 550 -41.36 -13.58 -18.92
N ARG A 551 -41.04 -14.39 -19.94
CA ARG A 551 -41.16 -14.00 -21.36
C ARG A 551 -42.60 -13.69 -21.73
N GLU A 552 -43.54 -14.58 -21.40
CA GLU A 552 -44.97 -14.40 -21.67
C GLU A 552 -45.53 -13.15 -20.96
N GLN A 553 -45.14 -12.91 -19.70
CA GLN A 553 -45.54 -11.70 -18.98
C GLN A 553 -45.01 -10.41 -19.62
N ILE A 554 -43.82 -10.43 -20.22
CA ILE A 554 -43.28 -9.28 -20.96
C ILE A 554 -44.05 -9.06 -22.26
N ARG A 555 -44.31 -10.11 -23.05
CA ARG A 555 -45.13 -10.03 -24.27
C ARG A 555 -46.55 -9.52 -23.98
N ALA A 556 -47.14 -9.98 -22.88
CA ALA A 556 -48.46 -9.55 -22.41
C ALA A 556 -48.46 -8.15 -21.73
N GLY A 557 -47.36 -7.40 -21.76
CA GLY A 557 -47.28 -6.04 -21.22
C GLY A 557 -47.52 -5.93 -19.71
N GLN A 558 -47.29 -7.01 -18.95
CA GLN A 558 -47.63 -7.06 -17.52
C GLN A 558 -46.80 -6.08 -16.70
N PRO A 559 -47.37 -5.51 -15.61
CA PRO A 559 -46.62 -4.61 -14.75
C PRO A 559 -45.43 -5.34 -14.12
N VAL A 560 -44.30 -4.64 -13.99
CA VAL A 560 -43.03 -5.18 -13.47
C VAL A 560 -43.17 -5.89 -12.11
N ASN A 561 -44.14 -5.51 -11.28
CA ASN A 561 -44.42 -6.18 -10.01
C ASN A 561 -44.92 -7.64 -10.18
N ALA A 562 -45.64 -7.95 -11.26
CA ALA A 562 -46.06 -9.32 -11.59
C ALA A 562 -44.85 -10.18 -11.99
N ILE A 563 -43.95 -9.62 -12.82
CA ILE A 563 -42.67 -10.24 -13.21
C ILE A 563 -41.80 -10.49 -11.98
N ARG A 564 -41.69 -9.51 -11.07
CA ARG A 564 -40.99 -9.65 -9.78
C ARG A 564 -41.57 -10.77 -8.92
N ALA A 565 -42.89 -10.92 -8.87
CA ALA A 565 -43.54 -12.02 -8.16
C ALA A 565 -43.32 -13.40 -8.84
N SER A 566 -43.28 -13.47 -10.17
CA SER A 566 -42.99 -14.72 -10.91
C SER A 566 -41.53 -15.17 -10.70
N ALA A 567 -40.59 -14.23 -10.83
CA ALA A 567 -39.18 -14.49 -10.58
C ALA A 567 -38.94 -14.93 -9.12
N ARG A 568 -39.66 -14.34 -8.16
CA ARG A 568 -39.62 -14.75 -6.75
C ARG A 568 -40.09 -16.19 -6.54
N LYS A 569 -41.19 -16.60 -7.18
CA LYS A 569 -41.67 -18.00 -7.17
C LYS A 569 -40.67 -18.95 -7.80
N SER A 570 -39.88 -18.48 -8.76
CA SER A 570 -38.79 -19.22 -9.41
C SER A 570 -37.50 -19.29 -8.57
N GLY A 571 -37.52 -18.90 -7.29
CA GLY A 571 -36.38 -19.00 -6.38
C GLY A 571 -35.33 -17.89 -6.53
N MET A 572 -35.69 -16.77 -7.16
CA MET A 572 -34.80 -15.61 -7.25
C MET A 572 -34.61 -14.93 -5.89
N LEU A 573 -33.34 -14.74 -5.51
CA LEU A 573 -32.93 -13.99 -4.33
C LEU A 573 -32.59 -12.54 -4.72
N TYR A 574 -33.01 -11.61 -3.87
CA TYR A 574 -32.75 -10.17 -4.05
C TYR A 574 -31.41 -9.75 -3.42
N LEU A 575 -30.91 -8.58 -3.80
CA LEU A 575 -29.65 -8.00 -3.29
C LEU A 575 -29.57 -8.01 -1.75
N GLN A 576 -30.68 -7.71 -1.07
CA GLN A 576 -30.73 -7.70 0.39
C GLN A 576 -30.46 -9.07 1.00
N GLU A 577 -31.05 -10.14 0.44
CA GLU A 577 -30.97 -11.49 1.00
C GLU A 577 -29.58 -12.08 0.81
N ILE A 578 -28.95 -11.81 -0.33
CA ILE A 578 -27.58 -12.23 -0.62
C ILE A 578 -26.58 -11.38 0.19
N GLY A 579 -26.90 -10.11 0.44
CA GLY A 579 -26.21 -9.30 1.45
C GLY A 579 -26.28 -9.91 2.84
N VAL A 580 -27.46 -10.38 3.26
CA VAL A 580 -27.65 -11.09 4.54
C VAL A 580 -26.87 -12.41 4.57
N GLN A 581 -26.87 -13.23 3.51
CA GLN A 581 -26.07 -14.45 3.43
C GLN A 581 -24.58 -14.16 3.68
N LYS A 582 -24.02 -13.12 3.06
CA LYS A 582 -22.62 -12.70 3.30
C LYS A 582 -22.35 -12.16 4.71
N VAL A 583 -23.36 -11.67 5.42
CA VAL A 583 -23.24 -11.29 6.84
C VAL A 583 -23.22 -12.54 7.73
N ILE A 584 -24.04 -13.56 7.43
CA ILE A 584 -24.03 -14.86 8.13
C ILE A 584 -22.69 -15.58 7.92
N GLU A 585 -22.15 -15.57 6.69
CA GLU A 585 -20.81 -16.07 6.37
C GLU A 585 -19.66 -15.29 7.04
N GLY A 586 -19.97 -14.15 7.69
CA GLY A 586 -18.98 -13.26 8.29
C GLY A 586 -18.06 -12.56 7.29
N ALA A 587 -18.41 -12.57 6.00
CA ALA A 587 -17.65 -11.93 4.93
C ALA A 587 -17.78 -10.39 4.99
N THR A 588 -18.92 -9.88 5.47
CA THR A 588 -19.18 -8.44 5.64
C THR A 588 -19.97 -8.17 6.93
N SER A 589 -20.22 -6.90 7.25
CA SER A 589 -20.99 -6.50 8.44
C SER A 589 -22.42 -6.10 8.08
N MET A 590 -23.33 -6.23 9.05
CA MET A 590 -24.72 -5.78 8.92
C MET A 590 -24.81 -4.27 8.57
N ALA A 591 -23.91 -3.45 9.12
CA ALA A 591 -23.88 -2.01 8.85
C ALA A 591 -23.42 -1.69 7.41
N GLU A 592 -22.45 -2.45 6.88
CA GLU A 592 -21.96 -2.27 5.51
C GLU A 592 -22.98 -2.72 4.47
N MET A 593 -23.69 -3.82 4.74
CA MET A 593 -24.82 -4.26 3.94
C MET A 593 -25.91 -3.18 3.89
N LEU A 594 -26.32 -2.63 5.04
CA LEU A 594 -27.34 -1.58 5.09
C LEU A 594 -26.90 -0.31 4.35
N ARG A 595 -25.62 0.08 4.45
CA ARG A 595 -25.07 1.22 3.70
C ARG A 595 -25.24 1.02 2.19
N ALA A 596 -24.73 -0.09 1.65
CA ALA A 596 -24.73 -0.35 0.22
C ALA A 596 -26.14 -0.54 -0.39
N ILE A 597 -27.14 -0.88 0.43
CA ILE A 597 -28.54 -0.90 0.01
C ILE A 597 -29.15 0.51 0.06
N ARG A 598 -28.92 1.27 1.15
CA ARG A 598 -29.47 2.63 1.36
C ARG A 598 -28.90 3.70 0.41
N ASP A 599 -27.75 3.47 -0.21
CA ASP A 599 -27.19 4.36 -1.24
C ASP A 599 -28.13 4.56 -2.46
N GLU A 600 -29.32 3.94 -2.49
CA GLU A 600 -30.46 4.24 -3.37
C GLU A 600 -31.07 5.66 -3.22
N GLU A 601 -30.92 6.29 -2.05
CA GLU A 601 -31.55 7.57 -1.69
C GLU A 601 -30.59 8.77 -1.81
N ALA A 602 -29.28 8.53 -1.88
CA ALA A 602 -28.28 9.58 -1.99
C ALA A 602 -28.31 10.22 -3.39
N LYS A 603 -28.95 11.39 -3.51
CA LYS A 603 -28.92 12.21 -4.72
C LYS A 603 -27.47 12.49 -5.14
N PRO A 604 -27.11 12.38 -6.44
CA PRO A 604 -25.79 12.78 -6.90
C PRO A 604 -25.69 14.32 -6.86
N GLY A 605 -24.99 14.87 -5.86
CA GLY A 605 -24.77 16.32 -5.75
C GLY A 605 -24.59 16.84 -4.33
N GLN A 606 -23.49 16.46 -3.66
CA GLN A 606 -22.77 17.28 -2.68
C GLN A 606 -21.27 17.09 -2.91
#